data_AF-A0A538QU17-F1
#
_entry.id   AF-A0A538QU17-F1
#
_cell.length_a   1.000
_cell.length_b   1.000
_cell.length_c   1.000
_cell.angle_alpha   90.00
_cell.angle_beta   90.00
_cell.angle_gamma   90.00
#
_symmetry.space_group_name_H-M   'P 1'
#
loop_
_entity.id
_entity.type
_entity.pdbx_description
1 polymer ?
#
loop_
_entity_poly.entity_id
_entity_poly.type
_entity_poly.pdbx_seq_one_letter_code
_entity_poly.pdbx_strand_id
1 'polypeptide(L)' 'MRQPRKGFRQMVDEAKSRIRTISLDDARRRLGRDDVVFVDLRDVRELEREGMI' A
#
# COMPACT_ATOMS: atom_id res chain seq x y z
N MET A 1 -3.18 -11.54 33.07
CA MET A 1 -2.40 -10.40 32.50
C MET A 1 -2.86 -10.13 31.08
N ARG A 2 -3.15 -8.87 30.72
CA ARG A 2 -3.49 -8.51 29.32
C ARG A 2 -2.19 -8.39 28.52
N GLN A 3 -2.08 -9.13 27.42
CA GLN A 3 -0.98 -8.98 26.47
C GLN A 3 -0.95 -7.52 25.94
N PRO A 4 0.21 -6.87 25.83
CA PRO A 4 0.31 -5.58 25.15
C PRO A 4 -0.09 -5.77 23.68
N ARG A 5 -1.03 -4.94 23.20
CA ARG A 5 -1.39 -4.93 21.78
C ARG A 5 -0.23 -4.28 21.01
N LYS A 6 0.15 -4.87 19.87
CA LYS A 6 1.14 -4.26 18.97
C LYS A 6 0.66 -2.87 18.56
N GLY A 7 1.54 -1.88 18.64
CA GLY A 7 1.27 -0.54 18.11
C GLY A 7 1.29 -0.55 16.58
N PHE A 8 0.61 0.42 15.95
CA PHE A 8 0.53 0.50 14.49
C PHE A 8 1.91 0.55 13.82
N ARG A 9 2.88 1.26 14.43
CA ARG A 9 4.22 1.39 13.88
C ARG A 9 4.94 0.06 13.78
N GLN A 10 4.89 -0.74 14.85
CA GLN A 10 5.44 -2.09 14.85
C GLN A 10 4.79 -2.97 13.76
N MET A 11 3.46 -2.88 13.61
CA MET A 11 2.76 -3.64 12.57
C MET A 11 3.18 -3.22 11.15
N VAL A 12 3.36 -1.92 10.92
CA VAL A 12 3.83 -1.37 9.64
C VAL A 12 5.28 -1.80 9.36
N ASP A 13 6.16 -1.76 10.34
CA ASP A 13 7.57 -2.13 10.18
C ASP A 13 7.71 -3.62 9.87
N GLU A 14 6.96 -4.48 10.58
CA GLU A 14 6.88 -5.91 10.30
C GLU A 14 6.37 -6.18 8.88
N ALA A 15 5.33 -5.46 8.42
CA ALA A 15 4.82 -5.60 7.05
C ALA A 15 5.85 -5.16 6.01
N LYS A 16 6.49 -4.00 6.20
CA LYS A 16 7.53 -3.47 5.29
C LYS A 16 8.72 -4.41 5.16
N SER A 17 9.09 -5.12 6.21
CA SER A 17 10.17 -6.13 6.17
C SER A 17 9.86 -7.35 5.28
N ARG A 18 8.58 -7.59 4.97
CA ARG A 18 8.11 -8.77 4.23
C ARG A 18 7.72 -8.48 2.78
N ILE A 19 7.65 -7.20 2.41
CA ILE A 19 7.22 -6.77 1.07
C ILE A 19 8.32 -5.95 0.40
N ARG A 20 8.32 -5.97 -0.93
CA ARG A 20 9.14 -5.03 -1.70
C ARG A 20 8.37 -3.72 -1.87
N THR A 21 8.87 -2.66 -1.23
CA THR A 21 8.43 -1.30 -1.55
C THR A 21 9.15 -0.84 -2.82
N ILE A 22 8.41 -0.29 -3.78
CA ILE A 22 8.97 0.24 -5.03
C ILE A 22 8.92 1.77 -5.04
N SER A 23 9.80 2.39 -5.84
CA SER A 23 9.75 3.83 -6.06
C SER A 23 8.55 4.22 -6.93
N LEU A 24 8.20 5.51 -6.93
CA LEU A 24 7.14 6.02 -7.78
C LEU A 24 7.45 5.83 -9.27
N ASP A 25 8.70 6.07 -9.69
CA ASP A 25 9.10 5.89 -11.09
C ASP A 25 9.05 4.42 -11.51
N ASP A 26 9.41 3.52 -10.60
CA ASP A 26 9.27 2.08 -10.79
C ASP A 26 7.81 1.64 -10.94
N ALA A 27 6.89 2.26 -10.19
CA ALA A 27 5.46 2.02 -10.32
C ALA A 27 4.95 2.54 -11.67
N ARG A 28 5.31 3.77 -12.07
CA ARG A 28 4.91 4.35 -13.37
C ARG A 28 5.32 3.49 -14.55
N ARG A 29 6.54 2.93 -14.55
CA ARG A 29 7.00 2.01 -15.60
C ARG A 29 6.24 0.69 -15.68
N ARG A 30 5.53 0.33 -14.61
CA ARG A 30 4.73 -0.90 -14.52
C ARG A 30 3.26 -0.71 -14.85
N LEU A 31 2.79 0.52 -14.90
CA LEU A 31 1.40 0.83 -15.24
C LEU A 31 1.08 0.37 -16.66
N GLY A 32 -0.03 -0.35 -16.82
CA GLY A 32 -0.50 -0.85 -18.12
C GLY A 32 0.20 -2.11 -18.63
N ARG A 33 1.08 -2.76 -17.85
CA ARG A 33 1.61 -4.08 -18.21
C ARG A 33 0.58 -5.16 -17.90
N ASP A 34 0.42 -6.12 -18.80
CA ASP A 34 -0.59 -7.19 -18.67
C ASP A 34 -0.37 -8.10 -17.45
N ASP A 35 0.85 -8.13 -16.91
CA ASP A 35 1.25 -8.92 -15.74
C ASP A 35 1.15 -8.14 -14.41
N VAL A 36 0.60 -6.91 -14.41
CA VAL A 36 0.54 -6.04 -13.23
C VAL A 36 -0.88 -5.50 -13.01
N VAL A 37 -1.36 -5.64 -11.77
CA VAL A 37 -2.62 -5.02 -11.32
C VAL A 37 -2.30 -3.95 -10.28
N PHE A 38 -2.82 -2.74 -10.50
CA PHE A 38 -2.80 -1.66 -9.52
C PHE A 38 -4.08 -1.75 -8.68
N VAL A 39 -3.92 -1.84 -7.36
CA VAL A 39 -5.04 -1.92 -6.42
C VAL A 39 -5.00 -0.67 -5.52
N ASP A 40 -6.02 0.18 -5.65
CA ASP A 40 -6.16 1.35 -4.80
C ASP A 40 -6.87 0.99 -3.49
N LEU A 41 -6.17 1.15 -2.37
CA LEU A 41 -6.64 0.77 -1.03
C LEU A 41 -7.14 1.97 -0.21
N ARG A 42 -7.27 3.16 -0.83
CA ARG A 42 -7.77 4.36 -0.17
C ARG A 42 -9.27 4.26 0.15
N ASP A 43 -9.74 5.10 1.07
CA ASP A 43 -11.15 5.21 1.37
C ASP A 43 -11.92 5.74 0.14
N VAL A 44 -13.16 5.26 -0.08
CA VAL A 44 -13.99 5.64 -1.22
C VAL A 44 -14.14 7.16 -1.38
N ARG A 45 -14.19 7.90 -0.26
CA ARG A 45 -14.32 9.36 -0.28
C ARG A 45 -13.07 10.04 -0.83
N GLU A 46 -11.90 9.45 -0.66
CA GLU A 46 -10.65 9.93 -1.26
C GLU A 46 -10.66 9.70 -2.77
N LEU A 47 -11.09 8.51 -3.20
CA LEU A 47 -11.19 8.14 -4.62
C LEU A 47 -12.18 9.04 -5.38
N GLU A 48 -13.32 9.36 -4.79
CA GLU A 48 -14.32 10.26 -5.38
C GLU A 48 -13.79 11.68 -5.61
N ARG A 49 -12.90 12.17 -4.74
CA ARG A 49 -12.34 13.53 -4.83
C ARG A 49 -11.14 13.61 -5.75
N GLU A 50 -10.28 12.60 -5.75
CA GLU A 50 -8.95 12.66 -6.37
C GLU A 50 -8.85 11.81 -7.65
N GLY A 51 -9.85 10.98 -7.92
CA GLY A 51 -9.80 9.98 -8.98
C GLY A 51 -9.02 8.72 -8.56
N MET A 52 -9.00 7.76 -9.48
CA MET A 52 -8.33 6.46 -9.34
C MET A 52 -7.16 6.37 -10.31
N ILE A 53 -6.21 5.48 -10.00
CA ILE A 53 -5.07 5.14 -10.87
C ILE A 53 -5.52 4.22 -11.99
#